data_AF-A0A496XZ64-F1
#
_entry.id   AF-A0A496XZ64-F1
#
_cell.length_a   1.000
_cell.length_b   1.000
_cell.length_c   1.000
_cell.angle_alpha   90.00
_cell.angle_beta   90.00
_cell.angle_gamma   90.00
#
_symmetry.space_group_name_H-M   'P 1'
#
loop_
_entity.id
_entity.type
_entity.pdbx_description
1 polymer ?
#
loop_
_entity_poly.entity_id
_entity_poly.type
_entity_poly.pdbx_seq_one_letter_code
_entity_poly.pdbx_strand_id
1 'polypeptide(L)'
;MKNSNIRLRSINSLLTDEQGQPTRFLIPAYQRGYRWAPLQVTQLLDDVWEFIQTSKARDPKEFYCLQPLVIKPRSNGEYEVVDGQQRLITIYILLTYLQDIVKVLGKARFQINFETRGEANEPFLQHIDLNRAKENVDFFHICEALKAIEAWFSGRDSMHKLKLLQHFLNDDEAGLNVKVIWFELSEHDDPVAAFTRLNVGKIP
;
A
#
# COMPACT_ATOMS: atom_id res chain seq x y z
N MET A 1 23.24 7.74 -16.52
CA MET A 1 22.48 6.80 -15.67
C MET A 1 23.09 6.87 -14.28
N LYS A 2 22.69 7.83 -13.44
CA LYS A 2 23.27 8.01 -12.11
C LYS A 2 22.32 7.36 -11.10
N ASN A 3 22.73 6.20 -10.57
CA ASN A 3 22.20 5.39 -9.47
C ASN A 3 20.74 5.58 -9.03
N SER A 4 19.80 4.96 -9.76
CA SER A 4 18.51 4.60 -9.18
C SER A 4 18.71 3.37 -8.27
N ASN A 5 18.17 3.39 -7.06
CA ASN A 5 18.34 2.30 -6.10
C ASN A 5 17.11 1.38 -6.13
N ILE A 6 17.26 0.20 -6.73
CA ILE A 6 16.21 -0.81 -6.81
C ILE A 6 16.52 -1.91 -5.80
N ARG A 7 15.58 -2.15 -4.87
CA ARG A 7 15.69 -3.20 -3.85
C ARG A 7 14.34 -3.83 -3.56
N LEU A 8 14.34 -5.04 -3.01
CA LEU A 8 13.12 -5.63 -2.46
C LEU A 8 12.91 -5.13 -1.03
N ARG A 9 11.67 -4.77 -0.69
CA ARG A 9 11.28 -4.39 0.68
C ARG A 9 10.01 -5.13 1.07
N SER A 10 10.01 -5.76 2.24
CA SER A 10 8.78 -6.31 2.83
C SER A 10 7.80 -5.18 3.14
N ILE A 11 6.50 -5.46 3.08
CA ILE A 11 5.48 -4.48 3.51
C ILE A 11 5.67 -4.10 4.97
N ASN A 12 6.12 -5.03 5.82
CA ASN A 12 6.53 -4.73 7.20
C ASN A 12 7.54 -3.58 7.25
N SER A 13 8.59 -3.62 6.43
CA SER A 13 9.60 -2.56 6.39
C SER A 13 9.08 -1.22 5.87
N LEU A 14 7.90 -1.17 5.24
CA LEU A 14 7.28 0.08 4.82
C LEU A 14 6.49 0.75 5.94
N LEU A 15 6.20 0.05 7.04
CA LEU A 15 5.42 0.59 8.15
C LEU A 15 6.21 1.67 8.91
N THR A 16 7.50 1.44 9.12
CA THR A 16 8.38 2.32 9.89
C THR A 16 9.67 2.65 9.15
N ASP A 17 10.18 3.86 9.35
CA ASP A 17 11.50 4.27 8.89
C ASP A 17 12.62 3.69 9.76
N GLU A 18 13.86 4.06 9.44
CA GLU A 18 15.07 3.58 10.13
C GLU A 18 15.14 4.05 11.60
N GLN A 19 14.36 5.07 11.97
CA GLN A 19 14.24 5.60 13.33
C GLN A 19 13.04 4.97 14.08
N GLY A 20 12.36 3.99 13.49
CA GLY A 20 11.20 3.34 14.05
C GLY A 20 9.94 4.22 14.08
N GLN A 21 9.95 5.36 13.40
CA GLN A 21 8.76 6.22 13.25
C GLN A 21 7.93 5.76 12.06
N PRO A 22 6.61 6.01 12.03
CA PRO A 22 5.79 5.70 10.87
C PRO A 22 6.37 6.29 9.58
N THR A 23 6.61 5.45 8.57
CA THR A 23 7.08 5.96 7.27
C THR A 23 6.04 6.90 6.69
N ARG A 24 6.48 8.02 6.10
CA ARG A 24 5.59 9.04 5.55
C ARG A 24 5.65 9.05 4.04
N PHE A 25 4.51 8.82 3.40
CA PHE A 25 4.36 8.88 1.95
C PHE A 25 3.57 10.12 1.56
N LEU A 26 4.00 10.81 0.50
CA LEU A 26 3.29 11.92 -0.10
C LEU A 26 2.76 11.50 -1.47
N ILE A 27 1.44 11.63 -1.68
CA ILE A 27 0.80 11.51 -2.98
C ILE A 27 0.79 12.90 -3.64
N PRO A 28 1.57 13.12 -4.70
CA PRO A 28 1.75 14.43 -5.29
C PRO A 28 0.57 14.85 -6.18
N ALA A 29 0.48 16.15 -6.45
CA ALA A 29 -0.60 16.82 -7.17
C ALA A 29 -0.84 16.28 -8.60
N TYR A 30 0.24 15.84 -9.26
CA TYR A 30 0.19 15.34 -10.62
C TYR A 30 -0.41 13.93 -10.73
N GLN A 31 -0.62 13.25 -9.61
CA GLN A 31 -1.31 11.97 -9.59
C GLN A 31 -2.83 12.14 -9.50
N ARG A 32 -3.55 11.26 -10.19
CA ARG A 32 -5.00 11.12 -9.98
C ARG A 32 -5.29 10.56 -8.60
N GLY A 33 -6.45 10.88 -8.04
CA GLY A 33 -6.89 10.29 -6.77
C GLY A 33 -7.12 8.77 -6.84
N TYR A 34 -7.58 8.18 -5.74
CA TYR A 34 -7.80 6.73 -5.65
C TYR A 34 -8.96 6.28 -6.54
N ARG A 35 -8.72 5.32 -7.44
CA ARG A 35 -9.63 4.88 -8.52
C ARG A 35 -9.74 3.37 -8.68
N TRP A 36 -9.07 2.58 -7.83
CA TRP A 36 -9.31 1.14 -7.85
C TRP A 36 -10.78 0.85 -7.53
N ALA A 37 -11.38 0.02 -8.38
CA ALA A 37 -12.69 -0.57 -8.23
C ALA A 37 -12.57 -1.87 -7.40
N PRO A 38 -13.69 -2.40 -6.88
CA PRO A 38 -13.71 -3.62 -6.09
C PRO A 38 -12.96 -4.81 -6.71
N LEU A 39 -12.96 -4.92 -8.05
CA LEU A 39 -12.25 -5.96 -8.78
C LEU A 39 -10.73 -5.94 -8.53
N GLN A 40 -10.08 -4.77 -8.60
CA GLN A 40 -8.62 -4.71 -8.38
C GLN A 40 -8.25 -4.97 -6.92
N VAL A 41 -9.12 -4.56 -5.99
CA VAL A 41 -8.94 -4.81 -4.55
C VAL A 41 -9.04 -6.31 -4.25
N THR A 42 -10.05 -6.97 -4.79
CA THR A 42 -10.25 -8.43 -4.61
C THR A 42 -9.14 -9.24 -5.26
N GLN A 43 -8.71 -8.87 -6.48
CA GLN A 43 -7.56 -9.50 -7.15
C GLN A 43 -6.28 -9.42 -6.32
N LEU A 44 -5.97 -8.25 -5.73
CA LEU A 44 -4.82 -8.11 -4.83
C LEU A 44 -4.88 -9.09 -3.65
N LEU A 45 -6.06 -9.22 -3.02
CA LEU A 45 -6.25 -10.10 -1.86
C LEU A 45 -6.23 -11.58 -2.26
N ASP A 46 -6.83 -11.93 -3.39
CA ASP A 46 -6.85 -13.27 -3.94
C ASP A 46 -5.44 -13.74 -4.30
N ASP A 47 -4.64 -12.92 -4.99
CA ASP A 47 -3.26 -13.27 -5.35
C ASP A 47 -2.41 -13.55 -4.11
N VAL A 48 -2.49 -12.69 -3.10
CA VAL A 48 -1.75 -12.87 -1.83
C VAL A 48 -2.25 -14.10 -1.09
N TRP A 49 -3.56 -14.34 -1.09
CA TRP A 49 -4.14 -15.50 -0.43
C TRP A 49 -3.77 -16.81 -1.13
N GLU A 50 -3.78 -16.85 -2.46
CA GLU A 50 -3.35 -18.00 -3.27
C GLU A 50 -1.88 -18.31 -3.01
N PHE A 51 -1.01 -17.29 -2.98
CA PHE A 51 0.38 -17.44 -2.57
C PHE A 51 0.50 -18.11 -1.19
N ILE A 52 -0.21 -17.59 -0.18
CA ILE A 52 -0.20 -18.15 1.18
C ILE A 52 -0.67 -19.61 1.20
N GLN A 53 -1.60 -20.00 0.33
CA GLN A 53 -2.14 -21.36 0.30
C GLN A 53 -1.19 -22.33 -0.40
N THR A 54 -0.49 -21.89 -1.43
CA THR A 54 0.40 -22.71 -2.26
C THR A 54 1.81 -22.86 -1.67
N SER A 55 2.28 -21.88 -0.88
CA SER A 55 3.63 -21.86 -0.31
C SER A 55 3.82 -22.69 0.98
N LYS A 56 2.76 -23.25 1.58
CA LYS A 56 2.79 -23.96 2.89
C LYS A 56 3.72 -25.17 2.98
N ALA A 57 4.43 -25.56 1.92
CA ALA A 57 5.24 -26.79 1.88
C ALA A 57 6.57 -26.68 1.13
N ARG A 58 7.02 -25.49 0.70
CA ARG A 58 8.12 -25.38 -0.28
C ARG A 58 9.39 -24.71 0.24
N ASP A 59 9.35 -23.44 0.67
CA ASP A 59 10.50 -22.75 1.25
C ASP A 59 10.05 -21.54 2.10
N PRO A 60 10.44 -21.41 3.39
CA PRO A 60 10.13 -20.24 4.21
C PRO A 60 10.71 -18.91 3.66
N LYS A 61 11.59 -18.94 2.66
CA LYS A 61 12.14 -17.75 1.99
C LYS A 61 11.31 -17.27 0.80
N GLU A 62 10.25 -17.99 0.40
CA GLU A 62 9.35 -17.54 -0.65
C GLU A 62 8.64 -16.24 -0.25
N PHE A 63 8.40 -15.38 -1.23
CA PHE A 63 7.65 -14.14 -1.04
C PHE A 63 6.74 -13.84 -2.22
N TYR A 64 5.62 -13.18 -1.95
CA TYR A 64 4.79 -12.61 -3.00
C TYR A 64 5.32 -11.21 -3.36
N CYS A 65 5.66 -11.01 -4.62
CA CYS A 65 6.17 -9.72 -5.08
C CYS A 65 5.05 -8.88 -5.67
N LEU A 66 4.68 -7.81 -4.97
CA LEU A 66 3.87 -6.75 -5.52
C LEU A 66 4.68 -5.95 -6.55
N GLN A 67 3.97 -5.48 -7.58
CA GLN A 67 4.50 -4.59 -8.60
C GLN A 67 5.21 -3.36 -8.01
N PRO A 68 6.11 -2.70 -8.77
CA PRO A 68 6.98 -1.64 -8.24
C PRO A 68 6.26 -0.53 -7.49
N LEU A 69 6.90 -0.05 -6.42
CA LEU A 69 6.59 1.20 -5.74
C LEU A 69 7.73 2.17 -6.08
N VAL A 70 7.47 3.09 -7.00
CA VAL A 70 8.46 4.08 -7.44
C VAL A 70 8.30 5.31 -6.58
N ILE A 71 9.39 5.75 -5.96
CA ILE A 71 9.40 6.83 -4.98
C ILE A 71 10.55 7.80 -5.24
N LYS A 72 10.42 9.00 -4.70
CA LYS A 72 11.46 10.02 -4.63
C LYS A 72 11.62 10.46 -3.16
N PRO A 73 12.79 10.25 -2.53
CA PRO A 73 13.04 10.75 -1.19
C PRO A 73 13.01 12.28 -1.17
N ARG A 74 12.39 12.86 -0.15
CA ARG A 74 12.35 14.32 0.09
C ARG A 74 13.24 14.67 1.28
N SER A 75 13.71 15.91 1.31
CA SER A 75 14.63 16.41 2.36
C SER A 75 14.03 16.40 3.78
N ASN A 76 12.71 16.38 3.90
CA ASN A 76 12.00 16.29 5.17
C ASN A 76 11.81 14.84 5.67
N GLY A 77 12.34 13.84 4.96
CA GLY A 77 12.20 12.42 5.30
C GLY A 77 10.90 11.77 4.82
N GLU A 78 10.08 12.47 4.02
CA GLU A 78 8.95 11.85 3.32
C GLU A 78 9.39 11.19 2.01
N TYR A 79 8.61 10.23 1.54
CA TYR A 79 8.75 9.63 0.21
C TYR A 79 7.61 10.12 -0.69
N GLU A 80 7.93 10.90 -1.71
CA GLU A 80 6.98 11.22 -2.77
C GLU A 80 6.73 9.97 -3.61
N VAL A 81 5.48 9.56 -3.73
CA VAL A 81 5.09 8.39 -4.51
C VAL A 81 4.96 8.80 -5.96
N VAL A 82 5.79 8.23 -6.82
CA VAL A 82 5.84 8.52 -8.26
C VAL A 82 5.00 7.51 -9.04
N ASP A 83 5.01 6.23 -8.68
CA ASP A 83 4.14 5.19 -9.24
C ASP A 83 3.79 4.13 -8.19
N GLY A 84 2.63 3.48 -8.33
CA GLY A 84 2.14 2.48 -7.38
C GLY A 84 1.18 3.01 -6.30
N GLN A 85 0.74 4.28 -6.41
CA GLN A 85 -0.15 4.92 -5.43
C GLN A 85 -1.44 4.14 -5.12
N GLN A 86 -2.08 3.53 -6.13
CA GLN A 86 -3.34 2.79 -5.93
C GLN A 86 -3.14 1.55 -5.05
N ARG A 87 -2.01 0.85 -5.24
CA ARG A 87 -1.62 -0.30 -4.39
C ARG A 87 -1.33 0.16 -2.97
N LEU A 88 -0.52 1.21 -2.81
CA LEU A 88 -0.12 1.74 -1.51
C LEU A 88 -1.34 2.17 -0.68
N ILE A 89 -2.28 2.91 -1.28
CA ILE A 89 -3.52 3.32 -0.62
C ILE A 89 -4.38 2.09 -0.27
N THR A 90 -4.48 1.10 -1.16
CA THR A 90 -5.25 -0.13 -0.86
C THR A 90 -4.67 -0.91 0.31
N ILE A 91 -3.34 -1.00 0.42
CA ILE A 91 -2.65 -1.59 1.58
C ILE A 91 -3.01 -0.81 2.85
N TYR A 92 -2.99 0.52 2.79
CA TYR A 92 -3.39 1.35 3.93
C TYR A 92 -4.84 1.09 4.35
N ILE A 93 -5.78 0.97 3.39
CA ILE A 93 -7.18 0.65 3.68
C ILE A 93 -7.32 -0.75 4.32
N LEU A 94 -6.58 -1.75 3.81
CA LEU A 94 -6.53 -3.09 4.42
C LEU A 94 -6.04 -3.05 5.86
N LEU A 95 -4.96 -2.32 6.14
CA LEU A 95 -4.44 -2.16 7.50
C LEU A 95 -5.39 -1.37 8.40
N THR A 96 -6.20 -0.48 7.83
CA THR A 96 -7.25 0.26 8.54
C THR A 96 -8.40 -0.66 8.93
N TYR A 97 -8.86 -1.51 8.01
CA TYR A 97 -9.87 -2.54 8.30
C TYR A 97 -9.39 -3.54 9.37
N LEU A 98 -8.09 -3.90 9.35
CA LEU A 98 -7.48 -4.84 10.30
C LEU A 98 -6.81 -4.16 11.50
N GLN A 99 -7.13 -2.90 11.79
CA GLN A 99 -6.38 -2.06 12.76
C GLN A 99 -6.24 -2.68 14.15
N ASP A 100 -7.23 -3.43 14.62
CA ASP A 100 -7.19 -4.03 15.96
C ASP A 100 -6.15 -5.15 16.03
N ILE A 101 -6.06 -5.96 14.97
CA ILE A 101 -5.03 -7.01 14.86
C ILE A 101 -3.65 -6.37 14.67
N VAL A 102 -3.55 -5.32 13.85
CA VAL A 102 -2.30 -4.55 13.66
C VAL A 102 -1.77 -4.03 15.00
N LYS A 103 -2.63 -3.48 15.85
CA LYS A 103 -2.28 -3.01 17.21
C LYS A 103 -1.84 -4.16 18.12
N VAL A 104 -2.55 -5.29 18.11
CA VAL A 104 -2.17 -6.49 18.89
C VAL A 104 -0.79 -7.01 18.51
N LEU A 105 -0.41 -6.91 17.23
CA LEU A 105 0.92 -7.28 16.75
C LEU A 105 2.02 -6.25 17.10
N GLY A 106 1.70 -5.17 17.84
CA GLY A 106 2.64 -4.11 18.18
C GLY A 106 3.09 -3.29 16.97
N LYS A 107 2.32 -3.30 15.88
CA LYS A 107 2.63 -2.59 14.64
C LYS A 107 1.78 -1.34 14.50
N ALA A 108 2.28 -0.39 13.72
CA ALA A 108 1.56 0.81 13.30
C ALA A 108 1.45 0.86 11.77
N ARG A 109 0.49 1.62 11.27
CA ARG A 109 0.40 1.94 9.84
C ARG A 109 1.46 3.00 9.50
N PHE A 110 1.96 2.98 8.26
CA PHE A 110 2.61 4.15 7.67
C PHE A 110 1.61 5.29 7.50
N GLN A 111 2.07 6.49 7.15
CA GLN A 111 1.26 7.68 6.90
C GLN A 111 1.18 7.98 5.39
N ILE A 112 0.03 8.47 4.94
CA ILE A 112 -0.18 8.96 3.58
C ILE A 112 -0.72 10.38 3.64
N ASN A 113 0.05 11.31 3.08
CA ASN A 113 -0.30 12.71 2.92
C ASN A 113 -0.63 12.97 1.44
N PHE A 114 -1.51 13.94 1.17
CA PHE A 114 -1.88 14.32 -0.19
C PHE A 114 -1.50 15.78 -0.44
N GLU A 115 -0.77 16.05 -1.52
CA GLU A 115 -0.37 17.42 -1.89
C GLU A 115 -1.57 18.25 -2.37
N THR A 116 -2.53 17.60 -3.02
CA THR A 116 -3.79 18.24 -3.45
C THR A 116 -4.99 17.50 -2.88
N ARG A 117 -6.17 18.11 -2.98
CA ARG A 117 -7.46 17.55 -2.51
C ARG A 117 -7.68 17.59 -0.99
N GLY A 118 -6.87 18.43 -0.32
CA GLY A 118 -7.15 19.04 0.97
C GLY A 118 -6.80 18.19 2.18
N GLU A 119 -6.68 18.87 3.32
CA GLU A 119 -6.59 18.33 4.69
C GLU A 119 -7.73 17.33 5.05
N ALA A 120 -8.67 17.05 4.14
CA ALA A 120 -9.79 16.15 4.35
C ALA A 120 -9.47 14.68 4.02
N ASN A 121 -8.56 14.40 3.07
CA ASN A 121 -8.26 13.03 2.62
C ASN A 121 -7.47 12.23 3.67
N GLU A 122 -6.48 12.85 4.30
CA GLU A 122 -5.68 12.19 5.33
C GLU A 122 -6.54 11.78 6.55
N PRO A 123 -7.33 12.68 7.18
CA PRO A 123 -8.24 12.30 8.25
C PRO A 123 -9.27 11.25 7.82
N PHE A 124 -9.75 11.32 6.57
CA PHE A 124 -10.70 10.35 6.05
C PHE A 124 -10.11 8.95 5.90
N LEU A 125 -8.85 8.82 5.44
CA LEU A 125 -8.18 7.52 5.41
C LEU A 125 -7.96 6.95 6.80
N GLN A 126 -7.62 7.79 7.77
CA GLN A 126 -7.43 7.35 9.16
C GLN A 126 -8.74 6.82 9.77
N HIS A 127 -9.88 7.38 9.37
CA HIS A 127 -11.21 7.01 9.83
C HIS A 127 -12.24 7.04 8.68
N ILE A 128 -12.37 5.92 7.97
CA ILE A 128 -13.21 5.81 6.78
C ILE A 128 -14.70 5.75 7.20
N ASP A 129 -15.43 6.84 6.97
CA ASP A 129 -16.87 6.93 7.20
C ASP A 129 -17.64 6.74 5.89
N LEU A 130 -18.39 5.62 5.81
CA LEU A 130 -19.17 5.25 4.63
C LEU A 130 -20.27 6.28 4.29
N ASN A 131 -20.73 7.09 5.24
CA ASN A 131 -21.75 8.12 5.00
C ASN A 131 -21.22 9.27 4.15
N ARG A 132 -19.90 9.48 4.18
CA ARG A 132 -19.21 10.56 3.47
C ARG A 132 -18.79 10.16 2.05
N ALA A 133 -19.12 8.94 1.61
CA ALA A 133 -18.74 8.42 0.29
C ALA A 133 -19.15 9.33 -0.88
N LYS A 134 -20.20 10.14 -0.73
CA LYS A 134 -20.70 11.06 -1.77
C LYS A 134 -20.10 12.46 -1.71
N GLU A 135 -19.29 12.79 -0.70
CA GLU A 135 -18.71 14.14 -0.54
C GLU A 135 -17.67 14.44 -1.63
N ASN A 136 -16.88 13.44 -2.02
CA ASN A 136 -16.00 13.55 -3.18
C ASN A 136 -15.72 12.16 -3.80
N VAL A 137 -15.21 12.17 -5.03
CA VAL A 137 -14.94 10.95 -5.80
C VAL A 137 -13.87 10.05 -5.18
N ASP A 138 -12.89 10.60 -4.46
CA ASP A 138 -11.87 9.78 -3.79
C ASP A 138 -12.49 9.02 -2.62
N PHE A 139 -13.36 9.67 -1.83
CA PHE A 139 -14.09 9.03 -0.74
C PHE A 139 -14.98 7.90 -1.24
N PHE A 140 -15.68 8.12 -2.36
CA PHE A 140 -16.46 7.07 -3.00
C PHE A 140 -15.62 5.82 -3.25
N HIS A 141 -14.48 5.95 -3.96
CA HIS A 141 -13.64 4.80 -4.28
C HIS A 141 -12.98 4.17 -3.04
N ILE A 142 -12.57 4.98 -2.05
CA ILE A 142 -12.02 4.47 -0.79
C ILE A 142 -13.08 3.64 -0.04
N CYS A 143 -14.32 4.12 0.02
CA CYS A 143 -15.43 3.37 0.62
C CYS A 143 -15.72 2.08 -0.14
N GLU A 144 -15.71 2.10 -1.48
CA GLU A 144 -15.90 0.90 -2.29
C GLU A 144 -14.77 -0.13 -2.08
N ALA A 145 -13.52 0.32 -1.90
CA ALA A 145 -12.41 -0.55 -1.56
C ALA A 145 -12.55 -1.15 -0.15
N LEU A 146 -12.98 -0.36 0.84
CA LEU A 146 -13.26 -0.87 2.18
C LEU A 146 -14.36 -1.94 2.14
N LYS A 147 -15.47 -1.67 1.45
CA LYS A 147 -16.55 -2.66 1.25
C LYS A 147 -16.08 -3.91 0.52
N ALA A 148 -15.19 -3.77 -0.46
CA ALA A 148 -14.60 -4.92 -1.16
C ALA A 148 -13.75 -5.77 -0.21
N ILE A 149 -12.95 -5.16 0.67
CA ILE A 149 -12.19 -5.85 1.71
C ILE A 149 -13.14 -6.54 2.70
N GLU A 150 -14.17 -5.84 3.18
CA GLU A 150 -15.19 -6.41 4.07
C GLU A 150 -15.88 -7.62 3.45
N ALA A 151 -16.33 -7.49 2.20
CA ALA A 151 -16.96 -8.57 1.44
C ALA A 151 -15.98 -9.73 1.21
N TRP A 152 -14.72 -9.45 0.90
CA TRP A 152 -13.69 -10.47 0.75
C TRP A 152 -13.46 -11.24 2.07
N PHE A 153 -13.56 -10.57 3.22
CA PHE A 153 -13.50 -11.24 4.52
C PHE A 153 -14.83 -11.82 5.00
N SER A 154 -15.93 -11.59 4.29
CA SER A 154 -17.24 -12.15 4.64
C SER A 154 -17.18 -13.69 4.64
N GLY A 155 -17.70 -14.30 5.70
CA GLY A 155 -17.64 -15.75 5.91
C GLY A 155 -16.26 -16.30 6.31
N ARG A 156 -15.23 -15.45 6.43
CA ARG A 156 -13.91 -15.83 6.96
C ARG A 156 -13.78 -15.42 8.42
N ASP A 157 -13.36 -16.34 9.27
CA ASP A 157 -13.18 -16.07 10.70
C ASP A 157 -11.94 -15.19 11.01
N SER A 158 -11.75 -14.85 12.28
CA SER A 158 -10.60 -14.05 12.74
C SER A 158 -9.25 -14.73 12.50
N MET A 159 -9.20 -16.06 12.38
CA MET A 159 -7.96 -16.78 12.09
C MET A 159 -7.52 -16.57 10.65
N HIS A 160 -8.45 -16.49 9.71
CA HIS A 160 -8.16 -16.14 8.32
C HIS A 160 -7.65 -14.69 8.20
N LYS A 161 -8.26 -13.76 8.93
CA LYS A 161 -7.81 -12.36 9.02
C LYS A 161 -6.38 -12.27 9.56
N LEU A 162 -6.12 -12.94 10.68
CA LEU A 162 -4.79 -13.00 11.30
C LEU A 162 -3.77 -13.62 10.35
N LYS A 163 -4.12 -14.74 9.71
CA LYS A 163 -3.22 -15.44 8.79
C LYS A 163 -2.84 -14.58 7.58
N LEU A 164 -3.79 -13.90 6.94
CA LEU A 164 -3.48 -12.97 5.86
C LEU A 164 -2.54 -11.86 6.37
N LEU A 165 -2.90 -11.22 7.49
CA LEU A 165 -2.15 -10.09 8.03
C LEU A 165 -0.72 -10.47 8.43
N GLN A 166 -0.53 -11.64 9.04
CA GLN A 166 0.79 -12.16 9.39
C GLN A 166 1.68 -12.27 8.16
N HIS A 167 1.21 -12.90 7.09
CA HIS A 167 2.01 -13.04 5.87
C HIS A 167 2.20 -11.69 5.16
N PHE A 168 1.23 -10.78 5.28
CA PHE A 168 1.40 -9.42 4.78
C PHE A 168 2.50 -8.67 5.54
N LEU A 169 2.61 -8.88 6.86
CA LEU A 169 3.46 -8.10 7.77
C LEU A 169 4.63 -8.88 8.38
N ASN A 170 4.95 -10.07 7.89
CA ASN A 170 6.18 -10.76 8.24
C ASN A 170 7.37 -9.93 7.75
N ASP A 171 8.40 -9.82 8.58
CA ASP A 171 9.70 -9.30 8.13
C ASP A 171 10.43 -10.37 7.29
N ASP A 172 11.67 -10.08 6.92
CA ASP A 172 12.46 -10.97 6.07
C ASP A 172 12.99 -12.22 6.79
N GLU A 173 12.83 -12.30 8.11
CA GLU A 173 13.29 -13.40 8.96
C GLU A 173 12.14 -14.28 9.46
N ALA A 174 10.92 -13.73 9.55
CA ALA A 174 9.73 -14.39 10.10
C ALA A 174 9.07 -15.40 9.15
N GLY A 175 9.49 -15.47 7.88
CA GLY A 175 9.03 -16.45 6.89
C GLY A 175 8.35 -15.82 5.68
N LEU A 176 7.37 -16.52 5.11
CA LEU A 176 6.63 -16.07 3.92
C LEU A 176 6.10 -14.66 4.12
N ASN A 177 6.46 -13.77 3.21
CA ASN A 177 6.06 -12.37 3.30
C ASN A 177 5.63 -11.78 1.95
N VAL A 178 5.06 -10.58 2.02
CA VAL A 178 4.71 -9.78 0.85
C VAL A 178 5.76 -8.67 0.70
N LYS A 179 6.34 -8.54 -0.49
CA LYS A 179 7.36 -7.53 -0.81
C LYS A 179 6.93 -6.63 -1.95
N VAL A 180 7.50 -5.43 -2.02
CA VAL A 180 7.46 -4.56 -3.20
C VAL A 180 8.84 -4.46 -3.82
N ILE A 181 8.90 -4.21 -5.13
CA ILE A 181 10.10 -3.68 -5.77
C ILE A 181 10.17 -2.19 -5.43
N TRP A 182 10.98 -1.83 -4.44
CA TRP A 182 11.26 -0.45 -4.04
C TRP A 182 12.19 0.17 -5.07
N PHE A 183 11.67 1.10 -5.86
CA PHE A 183 12.46 1.85 -6.84
C PHE A 183 12.59 3.27 -6.34
N GLU A 184 13.80 3.64 -5.94
CA GLU A 184 14.14 4.99 -5.54
C GLU A 184 14.73 5.78 -6.71
N LEU A 185 14.04 6.86 -7.10
CA LEU A 185 14.54 7.84 -8.05
C LEU A 185 15.75 8.57 -7.47
N SER A 186 16.73 8.85 -8.32
CA SER A 186 17.95 9.55 -7.93
C SER A 186 17.67 11.02 -7.67
N GLU A 187 18.52 11.70 -6.89
CA GLU A 187 18.31 13.11 -6.49
C GLU A 187 18.05 14.06 -7.69
N HIS A 188 18.68 13.81 -8.84
CA HIS A 188 18.53 14.62 -10.05
C HIS A 188 17.36 14.22 -10.96
N ASP A 189 16.70 13.09 -10.70
CA ASP A 189 15.55 12.65 -11.51
C ASP A 189 14.33 13.54 -11.24
N ASP A 190 13.68 14.01 -12.31
CA ASP A 190 12.40 14.69 -12.24
C ASP A 190 11.27 13.65 -12.03
N PRO A 191 10.54 13.70 -10.90
CA PRO A 191 9.48 12.75 -10.60
C PRO A 191 8.30 12.85 -11.59
N VAL A 192 8.00 14.03 -12.13
CA VAL A 192 6.90 14.22 -13.09
C VAL A 192 7.24 13.57 -14.43
N ALA A 193 8.47 13.79 -14.92
CA ALA A 193 8.96 13.13 -16.12
C ALA A 193 9.04 11.60 -15.96
N ALA A 194 9.43 11.12 -14.78
CA ALA A 194 9.44 9.69 -14.47
C ALA A 194 8.02 9.10 -14.44
N PHE A 195 7.08 9.74 -13.76
CA PHE A 195 5.66 9.36 -13.73
C PHE A 195 5.07 9.27 -15.14
N THR A 196 5.31 10.31 -15.96
CA THR A 196 4.84 10.37 -17.34
C THR A 196 5.36 9.16 -18.12
N ARG A 197 6.68 8.93 -18.10
CA ARG A 197 7.31 7.79 -18.80
C ARG A 197 6.77 6.43 -18.37
N LEU A 198 6.50 6.23 -17.07
CA LEU A 198 5.98 4.98 -16.52
C LEU A 198 4.51 4.71 -16.88
N ASN A 199 3.78 5.74 -17.28
CA ASN A 199 2.35 5.69 -17.60
C ASN A 199 2.04 5.95 -19.09
N VAL A 200 3.05 6.22 -19.91
CA VAL A 200 2.91 6.26 -21.38
C VAL A 200 2.30 4.93 -21.87
N GLY A 201 1.20 5.04 -22.62
CA GLY A 201 0.50 3.88 -23.18
C GLY A 201 -0.46 3.15 -22.23
N LYS A 202 -0.48 3.49 -20.93
CA LYS A 202 -1.54 3.07 -20.01
C LYS A 202 -2.66 4.10 -20.11
N ILE A 203 -3.71 3.77 -20.88
CA ILE A 203 -4.87 4.65 -21.09
C ILE A 203 -5.46 5.03 -19.70
N PRO A 204 -5.83 6.31 -19.47
CA PRO A 204 -6.38 6.78 -18.20
C PRO A 204 -7.66 6.06 -17.77
#